data_AF-B5CNH6-F1
#
_entry.id   AF-B5CNH6-F1
#
_cell.length_a   1.000
_cell.length_b   1.000
_cell.length_c   1.000
_cell.angle_alpha   90.00
_cell.angle_beta   90.00
_cell.angle_gamma   90.00
#
_symmetry.space_group_name_H-M   'P 1'
#
loop_
_entity.id
_entity.type
_entity.pdbx_description
1 polymer ?
#
loop_
_entity_poly.entity_id
_entity_poly.type
_entity_poly.pdbx_seq_one_letter_code
_entity_poly.pdbx_strand_id
1 'polypeptide(L)'
;MIKLNKDSNSPKMERASAPGIKVKKYNIKGIITIEAALAIPLFLFAVICLIYLIEVRNIRLVLHNASQSAAKETVEDLAVLPVFNSVKMQQKIIKNIGEERLERSLLDGGTSAISCWKSYYDMVHGEVNICVEYKVKLPIPLPGNYSAKYAENIKMSAWNGYQDGEDTEGEDELVYITELGTVWHRSATCPYLQLSIQYVPYTGLGNMRNESGGRYHACERCVIGTTMTGIYITQYGDRYHNSLNCSGLKRTIRTIKKSQTAGKRGCSKCASE
;
A
#
# COMPACT_ATOMS: atom_id res chain seq x y z
N MET A 1 -52.79 67.62 75.53
CA MET A 1 -51.64 67.46 76.46
C MET A 1 -51.37 65.96 76.53
N ILE A 2 -50.25 65.41 76.09
CA ILE A 2 -48.87 65.61 76.58
C ILE A 2 -47.90 65.44 75.39
N LYS A 3 -46.94 66.36 75.24
CA LYS A 3 -45.77 66.20 74.35
C LYS A 3 -44.77 65.29 75.05
N LEU A 4 -44.16 64.37 74.30
CA LEU A 4 -42.82 63.86 74.62
C LEU A 4 -42.01 63.86 73.33
N ASN A 5 -41.10 64.83 73.28
CA ASN A 5 -40.02 64.95 72.33
C ASN A 5 -38.93 63.95 72.72
N LYS A 6 -38.37 63.21 71.77
CA LYS A 6 -37.10 62.52 71.99
C LYS A 6 -36.28 62.57 70.71
N ASP A 7 -35.45 63.59 70.65
CA ASP A 7 -34.31 63.67 69.75
C ASP A 7 -33.39 62.46 70.00
N SER A 8 -33.08 61.72 68.95
CA SER A 8 -31.86 60.93 68.91
C SER A 8 -31.29 61.01 67.50
N ASN A 9 -30.26 61.85 67.40
CA ASN A 9 -29.44 62.10 66.23
C ASN A 9 -28.46 60.93 66.09
N SER A 10 -28.66 60.03 65.13
CA SER A 10 -27.70 58.99 64.77
C SER A 10 -27.10 59.30 63.39
N PRO A 11 -25.77 59.32 63.23
CA PRO A 11 -25.13 59.73 61.99
C PRO A 11 -25.45 58.74 60.87
N LYS A 12 -25.91 59.24 59.72
CA LYS A 12 -26.02 58.46 58.49
C LYS A 12 -24.62 58.00 58.10
N MET A 13 -24.41 56.68 58.13
CA MET A 13 -23.21 56.05 57.61
C MET A 13 -23.24 56.17 56.08
N GLU A 14 -22.69 57.28 55.57
CA GLU A 14 -22.45 57.48 54.16
C GLU A 14 -21.38 56.47 53.72
N ARG A 15 -21.83 55.37 53.12
CA ARG A 15 -20.92 54.43 52.46
C ARG A 15 -20.31 55.17 51.28
N ALA A 16 -19.01 55.46 51.37
CA ALA A 16 -18.22 55.94 50.25
C ALA A 16 -18.32 54.94 49.09
N SER A 17 -19.14 55.25 48.09
CA SER A 17 -19.10 54.56 46.80
C SER A 17 -17.72 54.80 46.19
N ALA A 18 -17.01 53.72 45.87
CA ALA A 18 -15.79 53.77 45.10
C ALA A 18 -15.99 54.64 43.84
N PRO A 19 -15.02 55.47 43.45
CA PRO A 19 -15.12 56.29 42.26
C PRO A 19 -15.36 55.36 41.07
N GLY A 20 -16.57 55.45 40.50
CA GLY A 20 -16.96 54.63 39.37
C GLY A 20 -15.93 54.82 38.25
N ILE A 21 -15.17 53.78 37.97
CA ILE A 21 -14.37 53.70 36.76
C ILE A 21 -15.37 53.89 35.62
N LYS A 22 -15.35 55.07 34.99
CA LYS A 22 -16.08 55.32 33.74
C LYS A 22 -15.40 54.48 32.66
N VAL A 23 -15.67 53.19 32.65
CA VAL A 23 -15.42 52.33 31.51
C VAL A 23 -16.29 52.92 30.41
N LYS A 24 -15.66 53.56 29.40
CA LYS A 24 -16.33 53.88 28.15
C LYS A 24 -16.86 52.56 27.59
N LYS A 25 -18.11 52.26 27.88
CA LYS A 25 -18.85 51.13 27.32
C LYS A 25 -19.06 51.49 25.85
N TYR A 26 -18.14 51.08 25.00
CA TYR A 26 -18.40 51.04 23.57
C TYR A 26 -19.56 50.08 23.38
N ASN A 27 -20.75 50.64 23.21
CA ASN A 27 -21.99 49.89 23.03
C ASN A 27 -22.01 49.43 21.57
N ILE A 28 -21.20 48.43 21.24
CA ILE A 28 -21.15 47.87 19.89
C ILE A 28 -22.40 46.99 19.70
N LYS A 29 -23.53 47.64 19.40
CA LYS A 29 -24.84 47.00 19.20
C LYS A 29 -25.01 46.41 17.80
N GLY A 30 -24.01 45.71 17.29
CA GLY A 30 -24.07 45.13 15.94
C GLY A 30 -23.09 43.99 15.73
N ILE A 31 -23.03 43.02 16.65
CA ILE A 31 -22.03 41.93 16.59
C ILE A 31 -22.65 40.53 16.39
N ILE A 32 -23.85 40.27 16.92
CA ILE A 32 -24.47 38.93 16.89
C ILE A 32 -24.67 38.42 15.44
N THR A 33 -25.01 39.30 14.50
CA THR A 33 -25.21 38.94 13.10
C THR A 33 -23.92 38.66 12.35
N ILE A 34 -22.84 39.39 12.64
CA ILE A 34 -21.52 39.17 12.03
C ILE A 34 -20.90 37.88 12.58
N GLU A 35 -21.00 37.66 13.89
CA GLU A 35 -20.57 36.41 14.51
C GLU A 35 -21.34 35.22 13.94
N ALA A 36 -22.67 35.30 13.80
CA ALA A 36 -23.46 34.24 13.19
C ALA A 36 -23.12 34.02 11.70
N ALA A 37 -22.89 35.11 10.94
CA ALA A 37 -22.54 35.05 9.52
C ALA A 37 -21.18 34.38 9.26
N LEU A 38 -20.27 34.36 10.24
CA LEU A 38 -18.96 33.72 10.14
C LEU A 38 -18.93 32.34 10.82
N ALA A 39 -19.64 32.18 11.94
CA ALA A 39 -19.69 30.95 12.71
C ALA A 39 -20.42 29.83 11.95
N ILE A 40 -21.54 30.11 11.29
CA ILE A 40 -22.31 29.09 10.56
C ILE A 40 -21.50 28.49 9.39
N PRO A 41 -20.90 29.28 8.48
CA PRO A 41 -20.08 28.72 7.40
C PRO A 41 -18.86 27.94 7.91
N LEU A 42 -18.21 28.41 8.96
CA LEU A 42 -17.04 27.73 9.53
C LEU A 42 -17.43 26.39 10.18
N PHE A 43 -18.56 26.36 10.87
CA PHE A 43 -19.11 25.12 11.43
C PHE A 43 -19.48 24.12 10.33
N LEU A 44 -20.20 24.56 9.28
CA LEU A 44 -20.55 23.70 8.15
C LEU A 44 -19.31 23.19 7.42
N PHE A 45 -18.31 24.05 7.22
CA PHE A 45 -17.02 23.66 6.65
C PHE A 45 -16.34 22.57 7.49
N ALA A 46 -16.32 22.73 8.81
CA ALA A 46 -15.77 21.72 9.72
C ALA A 46 -16.50 20.38 9.62
N VAL A 47 -17.85 20.40 9.54
CA VAL A 47 -18.67 19.19 9.35
C VAL A 47 -18.38 18.52 8.00
N ILE A 48 -18.27 19.29 6.92
CA ILE A 48 -17.91 18.77 5.59
C ILE A 48 -16.51 18.15 5.59
N CYS A 49 -15.54 18.80 6.23
CA CYS A 49 -14.19 18.25 6.41
C CYS A 49 -14.21 16.94 7.19
N LEU A 50 -15.02 16.84 8.24
CA LEU A 50 -15.17 15.62 9.03
C LEU A 50 -15.78 14.48 8.18
N ILE A 51 -16.86 14.74 7.44
CA ILE A 51 -17.47 13.77 6.51
C ILE A 51 -16.44 13.30 5.48
N TYR A 52 -15.66 14.23 4.91
CA TYR A 52 -14.61 13.89 3.97
C TYR A 52 -13.54 12.99 4.59
N LEU A 53 -13.07 13.29 5.80
CA LEU A 53 -12.09 12.45 6.49
C LEU A 53 -12.62 11.04 6.76
N ILE A 54 -13.91 10.91 7.13
CA ILE A 54 -14.57 9.61 7.29
C ILE A 54 -14.57 8.85 5.95
N GLU A 55 -14.95 9.49 4.85
CA GLU A 55 -14.98 8.85 3.53
C GLU A 55 -13.59 8.39 3.06
N VAL A 56 -12.55 9.20 3.27
CA VAL A 56 -11.17 8.80 2.96
C VAL A 56 -10.75 7.60 3.81
N ARG A 57 -11.13 7.54 5.09
CA ARG A 57 -10.87 6.39 5.96
C ARG A 57 -11.67 5.16 5.58
N ASN A 58 -12.91 5.33 5.14
CA ASN A 58 -13.75 4.26 4.62
C ASN A 58 -13.11 3.63 3.38
N ILE A 59 -12.65 4.43 2.42
CA ILE A 59 -11.94 3.94 1.22
C ILE A 59 -10.69 3.14 1.61
N ARG A 60 -9.87 3.68 2.52
CA ARG A 60 -8.67 2.99 3.05
C ARG A 60 -9.01 1.64 3.65
N LEU A 61 -10.01 1.60 4.53
CA LEU A 61 -10.42 0.38 5.24
C LEU A 61 -10.97 -0.67 4.27
N VAL A 62 -11.83 -0.25 3.34
CA VAL A 62 -12.44 -1.13 2.33
C VAL A 62 -11.38 -1.70 1.39
N LEU A 63 -10.44 -0.88 0.90
CA LEU A 63 -9.32 -1.34 0.08
C LEU A 63 -8.41 -2.30 0.88
N HIS A 64 -8.08 -1.97 2.12
CA HIS A 64 -7.25 -2.82 2.96
C HIS A 64 -7.88 -4.21 3.17
N ASN A 65 -9.15 -4.26 3.56
CA ASN A 65 -9.88 -5.50 3.79
C ASN A 65 -10.04 -6.32 2.51
N ALA A 66 -10.40 -5.68 1.39
CA ALA A 66 -10.53 -6.35 0.10
C ALA A 66 -9.18 -6.90 -0.39
N SER A 67 -8.10 -6.19 -0.11
CA SER A 67 -6.73 -6.61 -0.43
C SER A 67 -6.29 -7.79 0.42
N GLN A 68 -6.63 -7.85 1.72
CA GLN A 68 -6.39 -9.04 2.54
C GLN A 68 -7.15 -10.27 2.01
N SER A 69 -8.43 -10.12 1.67
CA SER A 69 -9.22 -11.21 1.09
C SER A 69 -8.65 -11.69 -0.25
N ALA A 70 -8.28 -10.75 -1.13
CA ALA A 70 -7.66 -11.08 -2.40
C ALA A 70 -6.25 -11.67 -2.24
N ALA A 71 -5.51 -11.30 -1.19
CA ALA A 71 -4.21 -11.88 -0.86
C ALA A 71 -4.33 -13.36 -0.55
N LYS A 72 -5.28 -13.73 0.32
CA LYS A 72 -5.53 -15.12 0.71
C LYS A 72 -5.80 -16.01 -0.51
N GLU A 73 -6.71 -15.56 -1.36
CA GLU A 73 -7.08 -16.30 -2.57
C GLU A 73 -5.92 -16.35 -3.60
N THR A 74 -5.05 -15.33 -3.62
CA THR A 74 -3.83 -15.33 -4.44
C THR A 74 -2.78 -16.29 -3.89
N VAL A 75 -2.63 -16.42 -2.57
CA VAL A 75 -1.76 -17.42 -1.95
C VAL A 75 -2.18 -18.83 -2.35
N GLU A 76 -3.49 -19.12 -2.36
CA GLU A 76 -4.04 -20.40 -2.80
C GLU A 76 -3.74 -20.67 -4.30
N ASP A 77 -3.92 -19.67 -5.16
CA ASP A 77 -3.57 -19.77 -6.59
C ASP A 77 -2.06 -20.05 -6.81
N LEU A 78 -1.20 -19.41 -6.02
CA LEU A 78 0.26 -19.52 -6.12
C LEU A 78 0.79 -20.90 -5.72
N ALA A 79 0.06 -21.63 -4.87
CA ALA A 79 0.39 -23.00 -4.51
C ALA A 79 0.29 -23.96 -5.72
N VAL A 80 -0.58 -23.65 -6.69
CA VAL A 80 -0.75 -24.45 -7.91
C VAL A 80 0.23 -24.01 -8.99
N LEU A 81 0.36 -22.70 -9.21
CA LEU A 81 1.26 -22.12 -10.20
C LEU A 81 1.98 -20.92 -9.57
N PRO A 82 3.31 -20.97 -9.35
CA PRO A 82 4.08 -19.93 -8.67
C PRO A 82 4.36 -18.72 -9.58
N VAL A 83 3.32 -18.21 -10.23
CA VAL A 83 3.34 -17.03 -11.10
C VAL A 83 2.34 -16.03 -10.56
N PHE A 84 2.85 -14.89 -10.08
CA PHE A 84 2.00 -13.85 -9.54
C PHE A 84 1.32 -13.07 -10.66
N ASN A 85 0.01 -12.87 -10.59
CA ASN A 85 -0.74 -12.11 -11.58
C ASN A 85 -1.33 -10.85 -10.95
N SER A 86 -0.68 -9.71 -11.16
CA SER A 86 -1.10 -8.43 -10.59
C SER A 86 -2.45 -7.95 -11.14
N VAL A 87 -2.81 -8.34 -12.37
CA VAL A 87 -4.10 -7.99 -12.99
C VAL A 87 -5.23 -8.77 -12.33
N LYS A 88 -5.05 -10.08 -12.17
CA LYS A 88 -6.01 -10.93 -11.44
C LYS A 88 -6.20 -10.42 -10.02
N MET A 89 -5.11 -10.02 -9.34
CA MET A 89 -5.16 -9.42 -8.00
C MET A 89 -6.02 -8.14 -7.97
N GLN A 90 -5.78 -7.21 -8.91
CA GLN A 90 -6.55 -5.98 -9.00
C GLN A 90 -8.04 -6.26 -9.27
N GLN A 91 -8.36 -7.19 -10.17
CA GLN A 91 -9.73 -7.60 -10.45
C GLN A 91 -10.43 -8.21 -9.23
N LYS A 92 -9.73 -9.06 -8.46
CA LYS A 92 -10.26 -9.62 -7.21
C LYS A 92 -10.60 -8.52 -6.20
N ILE A 93 -9.72 -7.53 -6.02
CA ILE A 93 -9.97 -6.38 -5.14
C ILE A 93 -11.22 -5.61 -5.60
N ILE A 94 -11.29 -5.26 -6.89
CA ILE A 94 -12.42 -4.52 -7.46
C ILE A 94 -13.73 -5.30 -7.28
N LYS A 95 -13.73 -6.60 -7.56
CA LYS A 95 -14.88 -7.48 -7.41
C LYS A 95 -15.33 -7.60 -5.95
N ASN A 96 -14.40 -7.73 -5.01
CA ASN A 96 -14.69 -7.86 -3.58
C ASN A 96 -15.35 -6.58 -3.00
N ILE A 97 -15.04 -5.40 -3.55
CA ILE A 97 -15.63 -4.13 -3.13
C ILE A 97 -16.94 -3.82 -3.87
N GLY A 98 -16.98 -4.15 -5.17
CA GLY A 98 -18.04 -3.80 -6.10
C GLY A 98 -17.68 -2.60 -6.97
N GLU A 99 -17.75 -2.78 -8.28
CA GLU A 99 -17.42 -1.75 -9.28
C GLU A 99 -18.28 -0.49 -9.11
N GLU A 100 -19.60 -0.64 -9.00
CA GLU A 100 -20.53 0.48 -8.82
C GLU A 100 -20.18 1.34 -7.60
N ARG A 101 -19.77 0.70 -6.50
CA ARG A 101 -19.36 1.38 -5.26
C ARG A 101 -18.07 2.18 -5.48
N LEU A 102 -17.11 1.62 -6.20
CA LEU A 102 -15.84 2.27 -6.50
C LEU A 102 -16.01 3.45 -7.47
N GLU A 103 -16.84 3.30 -8.50
CA GLU A 103 -17.13 4.36 -9.46
C GLU A 103 -17.82 5.57 -8.83
N ARG A 104 -18.66 5.35 -7.81
CA ARG A 104 -19.33 6.42 -7.04
C ARG A 104 -18.51 6.98 -5.88
N SER A 105 -17.33 6.42 -5.61
CA SER A 105 -16.50 6.83 -4.48
C SER A 105 -15.68 8.11 -4.77
N LEU A 106 -14.89 8.54 -3.78
CA LEU A 106 -13.94 9.66 -3.94
C LEU A 106 -12.69 9.29 -4.74
N LEU A 107 -12.61 8.09 -5.33
CA LEU A 107 -11.49 7.71 -6.18
C LEU A 107 -11.41 8.59 -7.44
N ASP A 108 -10.20 9.03 -7.76
CA ASP A 108 -9.91 9.83 -8.95
C ASP A 108 -9.77 8.93 -10.18
N GLY A 109 -10.92 8.62 -10.81
CA GLY A 109 -11.02 7.68 -11.94
C GLY A 109 -11.64 6.33 -11.58
N GLY A 110 -12.37 6.23 -10.46
CA GLY A 110 -13.13 5.03 -10.09
C GLY A 110 -12.24 3.80 -9.94
N THR A 111 -12.63 2.69 -10.57
CA THR A 111 -11.87 1.43 -10.60
C THR A 111 -10.50 1.58 -11.26
N SER A 112 -10.37 2.46 -12.25
CA SER A 112 -9.11 2.72 -12.96
C SER A 112 -8.10 3.49 -12.12
N ALA A 113 -8.54 4.07 -10.99
CA ALA A 113 -7.64 4.73 -10.05
C ALA A 113 -6.77 3.75 -9.25
N ILE A 114 -7.16 2.48 -9.18
CA ILE A 114 -6.49 1.43 -8.39
C ILE A 114 -5.43 0.74 -9.25
N SER A 115 -4.24 0.54 -8.71
CA SER A 115 -3.15 -0.20 -9.36
C SER A 115 -2.48 -1.16 -8.37
N CYS A 116 -2.22 -2.39 -8.83
CA CYS A 116 -1.54 -3.43 -8.05
C CYS A 116 -0.18 -3.84 -8.65
N TRP A 117 0.37 -3.08 -9.59
CA TRP A 117 1.56 -3.50 -10.37
C TRP A 117 2.84 -3.64 -9.55
N LYS A 118 2.92 -2.99 -8.39
CA LYS A 118 4.05 -3.13 -7.46
C LYS A 118 3.93 -4.35 -6.54
N SER A 119 2.84 -5.11 -6.66
CA SER A 119 2.66 -6.36 -5.91
C SER A 119 3.48 -7.47 -6.54
N TYR A 120 4.04 -8.34 -5.70
CA TYR A 120 4.88 -9.44 -6.13
C TYR A 120 4.83 -10.61 -5.14
N TYR A 121 5.23 -11.77 -5.62
CA TYR A 121 5.43 -12.95 -4.76
C TYR A 121 6.92 -13.17 -4.54
N ASP A 122 7.39 -13.04 -3.31
CA ASP A 122 8.72 -13.42 -2.91
C ASP A 122 8.77 -14.91 -2.60
N MET A 123 9.34 -15.71 -3.50
CA MET A 123 9.49 -17.15 -3.29
C MET A 123 10.57 -17.52 -2.28
N VAL A 124 11.53 -16.63 -2.00
CA VAL A 124 12.65 -16.93 -1.11
C VAL A 124 12.15 -17.09 0.32
N HIS A 125 11.35 -16.12 0.75
CA HIS A 125 10.70 -16.10 2.06
C HIS A 125 9.30 -16.73 2.00
N GLY A 126 8.81 -17.03 0.79
CA GLY A 126 7.45 -17.46 0.51
C GLY A 126 6.44 -16.48 1.08
N GLU A 127 6.52 -15.23 0.63
CA GLU A 127 5.68 -14.12 1.09
C GLU A 127 5.09 -13.39 -0.12
N VAL A 128 3.78 -13.20 -0.10
CA VAL A 128 3.07 -12.37 -1.06
C VAL A 128 3.07 -10.93 -0.53
N ASN A 129 3.73 -10.05 -1.28
CA ASN A 129 3.81 -8.62 -1.01
C ASN A 129 2.82 -7.89 -1.92
N ILE A 130 1.79 -7.31 -1.33
CA ILE A 130 0.72 -6.60 -2.05
C ILE A 130 0.86 -5.12 -1.82
N CYS A 131 0.93 -4.36 -2.90
CA CYS A 131 0.96 -2.91 -2.92
C CYS A 131 -0.20 -2.42 -3.79
N VAL A 132 -1.17 -1.75 -3.16
CA VAL A 132 -2.34 -1.18 -3.83
C VAL A 132 -2.21 0.33 -3.84
N GLU A 133 -1.86 0.89 -4.99
CA GLU A 133 -1.75 2.33 -5.20
C GLU A 133 -3.06 2.90 -5.74
N TYR A 134 -3.50 4.03 -5.19
CA TYR A 134 -4.74 4.69 -5.63
C TYR A 134 -4.70 6.20 -5.42
N LYS A 135 -5.61 6.90 -6.10
CA LYS A 135 -5.75 8.35 -6.00
C LYS A 135 -7.14 8.72 -5.49
N VAL A 136 -7.21 9.66 -4.56
CA VAL A 136 -8.47 10.18 -4.01
C VAL A 136 -8.58 11.67 -4.30
N LYS A 137 -9.76 12.10 -4.75
CA LYS A 137 -10.06 13.51 -5.03
C LYS A 137 -10.01 14.34 -3.75
N LEU A 138 -9.38 15.50 -3.83
CA LEU A 138 -9.31 16.47 -2.74
C LEU A 138 -10.45 17.50 -2.91
N PRO A 139 -11.27 17.77 -1.87
CA PRO A 139 -12.40 18.68 -1.92
C PRO A 139 -11.91 20.12 -1.73
N ILE A 140 -10.97 20.55 -2.55
CA ILE A 140 -10.38 21.89 -2.48
C ILE A 140 -11.21 22.80 -3.41
N PRO A 141 -11.75 23.92 -2.92
CA PRO A 141 -12.54 24.86 -3.73
C PRO A 141 -11.63 25.77 -4.57
N LEU A 142 -10.66 25.18 -5.27
CA LEU A 142 -9.74 25.87 -6.18
C LEU A 142 -9.90 25.30 -7.60
N PRO A 143 -9.70 26.13 -8.64
CA PRO A 143 -9.76 25.65 -10.02
C PRO A 143 -8.70 24.57 -10.27
N GLY A 144 -9.15 23.39 -10.71
CA GLY A 144 -8.29 22.25 -11.02
C GLY A 144 -8.79 20.94 -10.40
N ASN A 145 -8.31 19.81 -10.93
CA ASN A 145 -8.56 18.49 -10.37
C ASN A 145 -7.40 18.10 -9.47
N TYR A 146 -7.59 18.25 -8.16
CA TYR A 146 -6.58 17.90 -7.17
C TYR A 146 -6.84 16.49 -6.63
N SER A 147 -5.81 15.64 -6.61
CA SER A 147 -5.88 14.31 -6.01
C SER A 147 -4.65 13.99 -5.17
N ALA A 148 -4.88 13.26 -4.08
CA ALA A 148 -3.84 12.72 -3.22
C ALA A 148 -3.57 11.26 -3.58
N LYS A 149 -2.28 10.91 -3.72
CA LYS A 149 -1.84 9.53 -3.93
C LYS A 149 -1.73 8.81 -2.59
N TYR A 150 -2.22 7.58 -2.56
CA TYR A 150 -2.14 6.69 -1.41
C TYR A 150 -1.68 5.30 -1.84
N ALA A 151 -1.13 4.56 -0.89
CA ALA A 151 -0.74 3.18 -1.08
C ALA A 151 -1.05 2.38 0.19
N GLU A 152 -1.71 1.24 0.03
CA GLU A 152 -1.81 0.21 1.09
C GLU A 152 -0.80 -0.89 0.79
N ASN A 153 -0.02 -1.27 1.81
CA ASN A 153 0.93 -2.37 1.71
C ASN A 153 0.52 -3.49 2.66
N ILE A 154 0.41 -4.70 2.12
CA ILE A 154 0.06 -5.90 2.87
C ILE A 154 1.11 -6.96 2.58
N LYS A 155 1.53 -7.64 3.63
CA LYS A 155 2.46 -8.76 3.56
C LYS A 155 1.76 -10.00 4.11
N MET A 156 1.78 -11.08 3.36
CA MET A 156 1.13 -12.33 3.74
C MET A 156 2.04 -13.51 3.41
N SER A 157 2.29 -14.39 4.37
CA SER A 157 3.05 -15.62 4.12
C SER A 157 2.24 -16.55 3.22
N ALA A 158 2.90 -17.11 2.22
CA ALA A 158 2.39 -18.23 1.46
C ALA A 158 2.43 -19.50 2.31
N TRP A 159 1.55 -20.45 2.00
CA TRP A 159 1.55 -21.76 2.64
C TRP A 159 2.70 -22.61 2.07
N ASN A 160 3.85 -22.59 2.75
CA ASN A 160 5.06 -23.29 2.28
C ASN A 160 5.20 -24.71 2.84
N GLY A 161 4.17 -25.24 3.51
CA GLY A 161 4.26 -26.51 4.23
C GLY A 161 5.13 -26.42 5.49
N TYR A 162 5.38 -27.57 6.11
CA TYR A 162 6.29 -27.70 7.26
C TYR A 162 7.70 -27.95 6.72
N GLN A 163 8.66 -27.08 7.06
CA GLN A 163 10.07 -27.39 6.88
C GLN A 163 10.48 -28.21 8.10
N ASP A 164 10.71 -29.51 7.90
CA ASP A 164 11.44 -30.30 8.89
C ASP A 164 12.83 -29.66 9.03
N GLY A 165 13.06 -29.07 10.20
CA GLY A 165 14.40 -28.73 10.65
C GLY A 165 15.12 -30.03 10.97
N GLU A 166 15.69 -30.67 9.96
CA GLU A 166 16.63 -31.76 10.16
C GLU A 166 18.02 -31.30 9.71
N ASP A 167 18.76 -30.82 10.72
CA ASP A 167 20.21 -30.93 10.78
C ASP A 167 20.58 -32.42 10.64
N THR A 168 20.79 -32.87 9.41
CA THR A 168 21.58 -34.08 9.16
C THR A 168 23.05 -33.65 9.13
N GLU A 169 23.63 -33.50 10.32
CA GLU A 169 25.08 -33.58 10.49
C GLU A 169 25.53 -34.99 10.09
N GLY A 170 25.96 -35.13 8.83
CA GLY A 170 26.59 -36.36 8.36
C GLY A 170 26.41 -36.59 6.86
N GLU A 171 27.53 -36.55 6.14
CA GLU A 171 27.73 -36.91 4.72
C GLU A 171 27.42 -35.85 3.66
N ASP A 172 28.49 -35.45 2.95
CA ASP A 172 28.55 -34.65 1.71
C ASP A 172 27.37 -33.69 1.47
N GLU A 173 27.55 -32.44 1.91
CA GLU A 173 26.64 -31.31 1.70
C GLU A 173 26.00 -31.34 0.31
N LEU A 174 24.67 -31.51 0.27
CA LEU A 174 23.88 -31.46 -0.96
C LEU A 174 23.76 -30.01 -1.42
N VAL A 175 24.00 -29.79 -2.71
CA VAL A 175 23.89 -28.47 -3.35
C VAL A 175 23.04 -28.55 -4.62
N TYR A 176 22.43 -27.43 -4.96
CA TYR A 176 21.54 -27.30 -6.11
C TYR A 176 22.29 -26.68 -7.28
N ILE A 177 22.13 -27.26 -8.46
CA ILE A 177 22.71 -26.78 -9.70
C ILE A 177 21.65 -26.72 -10.80
N THR A 178 21.78 -25.77 -11.72
CA THR A 178 20.98 -25.78 -12.95
C THR A 178 21.75 -26.45 -14.09
N GLU A 179 21.04 -27.14 -14.99
CA GLU A 179 21.69 -27.86 -16.11
C GLU A 179 22.68 -27.02 -16.92
N LEU A 180 22.38 -25.73 -17.10
CA LEU A 180 23.22 -24.78 -17.83
C LEU A 180 23.98 -23.82 -16.88
N GLY A 181 23.88 -24.01 -15.57
CA GLY A 181 24.44 -23.14 -14.55
C GLY A 181 25.95 -23.35 -14.36
N THR A 182 26.67 -22.25 -14.15
CA THR A 182 28.09 -22.25 -13.83
C THR A 182 28.38 -22.19 -12.33
N VAL A 183 27.34 -22.05 -11.51
CA VAL A 183 27.43 -21.93 -10.05
C VAL A 183 26.57 -22.97 -9.35
N TRP A 184 26.98 -23.38 -8.15
CA TRP A 184 26.15 -24.16 -7.23
C TRP A 184 25.48 -23.26 -6.20
N HIS A 185 24.34 -23.71 -5.66
CA HIS A 185 23.55 -23.01 -4.66
C HIS A 185 23.33 -23.91 -3.44
N ARG A 186 23.36 -23.33 -2.25
CA ARG A 186 23.15 -24.06 -0.99
C ARG A 186 21.67 -24.30 -0.69
N SER A 187 20.83 -23.32 -1.03
CA SER A 187 19.39 -23.38 -0.84
C SER A 187 18.63 -23.53 -2.16
N ALA A 188 17.63 -24.41 -2.17
CA ALA A 188 16.67 -24.54 -3.27
C ALA A 188 15.83 -23.26 -3.47
N THR A 189 15.65 -22.47 -2.41
CA THR A 189 14.90 -21.20 -2.42
C THR A 189 15.76 -20.00 -2.78
N CYS A 190 17.01 -20.20 -3.22
CA CYS A 190 17.87 -19.11 -3.65
C CYS A 190 17.15 -18.26 -4.73
N PRO A 191 17.12 -16.91 -4.65
CA PRO A 191 16.48 -16.08 -5.66
C PRO A 191 17.10 -16.19 -7.06
N TYR A 192 18.34 -16.67 -7.15
CA TYR A 192 19.01 -17.02 -8.40
C TYR A 192 18.68 -18.43 -8.91
N LEU A 193 17.85 -19.19 -8.20
CA LEU A 193 17.22 -20.43 -8.65
C LEU A 193 15.72 -20.23 -8.85
N GLN A 194 15.01 -19.75 -7.82
CA GLN A 194 13.57 -19.47 -7.88
C GLN A 194 13.32 -18.01 -8.25
N LEU A 195 12.94 -17.77 -9.52
CA LEU A 195 12.63 -16.43 -10.03
C LEU A 195 11.22 -16.01 -9.63
N SER A 196 11.07 -14.88 -8.92
CA SER A 196 9.74 -14.24 -8.76
C SER A 196 9.18 -13.81 -10.12
N ILE A 197 8.38 -14.68 -10.74
CA ILE A 197 7.77 -14.45 -12.06
C ILE A 197 6.44 -13.75 -11.87
N GLN A 198 6.23 -12.67 -12.61
CA GLN A 198 4.99 -11.93 -12.64
C GLN A 198 4.40 -11.91 -14.04
N TYR A 199 3.10 -12.14 -14.14
CA TYR A 199 2.33 -11.89 -15.35
C TYR A 199 1.79 -10.45 -15.35
N VAL A 200 2.08 -9.70 -16.40
CA VAL A 200 1.69 -8.30 -16.56
C VAL A 200 1.21 -8.01 -17.98
N PRO A 201 0.28 -7.07 -18.18
CA PRO A 201 -0.16 -6.66 -19.51
C PRO A 201 0.95 -5.85 -20.18
N TYR A 202 1.21 -6.12 -21.47
CA TYR A 202 2.30 -5.45 -22.20
C TYR A 202 2.14 -3.92 -22.23
N THR A 203 0.89 -3.45 -22.29
CA THR A 203 0.55 -2.01 -22.28
C THR A 203 1.04 -1.28 -21.02
N GLY A 204 1.20 -1.98 -19.89
CA GLY A 204 1.69 -1.41 -18.63
C GLY A 204 3.22 -1.39 -18.50
N LEU A 205 3.94 -2.14 -19.33
CA LEU A 205 5.37 -2.41 -19.16
C LEU A 205 6.23 -1.13 -19.17
N GLY A 206 5.87 -0.13 -19.97
CA GLY A 206 6.62 1.12 -20.09
C GLY A 206 6.78 1.88 -18.76
N ASN A 207 5.83 1.71 -17.84
CA ASN A 207 5.82 2.34 -16.53
C ASN A 207 6.52 1.49 -15.44
N MET A 208 6.91 0.25 -15.76
CA MET A 208 7.51 -0.68 -14.80
C MET A 208 9.03 -0.62 -14.84
N ARG A 209 9.65 -0.82 -13.68
CA ARG A 209 11.11 -0.96 -13.52
C ARG A 209 11.40 -2.17 -12.66
N ASN A 210 12.54 -2.81 -12.89
CA ASN A 210 13.05 -3.83 -11.99
C ASN A 210 13.57 -3.20 -10.69
N GLU A 211 13.93 -4.02 -9.70
CA GLU A 211 14.45 -3.53 -8.40
C GLU A 211 15.71 -2.66 -8.52
N SER A 212 16.49 -2.85 -9.59
CA SER A 212 17.67 -2.04 -9.87
C SER A 212 17.36 -0.73 -10.62
N GLY A 213 16.08 -0.43 -10.86
CA GLY A 213 15.63 0.76 -11.60
C GLY A 213 15.73 0.66 -13.13
N GLY A 214 16.09 -0.51 -13.66
CA GLY A 214 16.21 -0.79 -15.09
C GLY A 214 14.86 -0.98 -15.80
N ARG A 215 14.85 -0.76 -17.12
CA ARG A 215 13.70 -1.06 -17.99
C ARG A 215 13.72 -2.51 -18.43
N TYR A 216 12.54 -3.04 -18.79
CA TYR A 216 12.41 -4.37 -19.35
C TYR A 216 12.54 -4.35 -20.88
N HIS A 217 13.40 -5.21 -21.41
CA HIS A 217 13.66 -5.38 -22.84
C HIS A 217 13.13 -6.70 -23.36
N ALA A 218 12.96 -6.83 -24.67
CA ALA A 218 12.52 -8.08 -25.28
C ALA A 218 13.52 -9.21 -25.01
N CYS A 219 13.03 -10.39 -24.61
CA CYS A 219 13.87 -11.58 -24.58
C CYS A 219 14.12 -12.08 -26.00
N GLU A 220 15.39 -12.14 -26.40
CA GLU A 220 15.85 -12.59 -27.73
C GLU A 220 15.42 -14.02 -28.09
N ARG A 221 15.06 -14.84 -27.09
CA ARG A 221 14.75 -16.27 -27.29
C ARG A 221 13.27 -16.57 -27.49
N CYS A 222 12.40 -15.83 -26.81
CA CYS A 222 10.96 -16.13 -26.81
C CYS A 222 10.10 -14.98 -27.35
N VAL A 223 10.67 -13.80 -27.57
CA VAL A 223 9.96 -12.67 -28.18
C VAL A 223 10.35 -12.61 -29.64
N ILE A 224 9.57 -13.31 -30.48
CA ILE A 224 9.74 -13.35 -31.94
C ILE A 224 8.44 -12.83 -32.55
N GLY A 225 8.51 -11.74 -33.32
CA GLY A 225 7.34 -11.16 -34.00
C GLY A 225 6.44 -10.31 -33.09
N THR A 226 5.13 -10.51 -33.18
CA THR A 226 4.11 -9.68 -32.53
C THR A 226 4.15 -9.77 -31.00
N THR A 227 4.06 -8.61 -30.35
CA THR A 227 3.97 -8.51 -28.88
C THR A 227 2.65 -9.08 -28.39
N MET A 228 2.71 -10.04 -27.46
CA MET A 228 1.53 -10.62 -26.83
C MET A 228 0.83 -9.62 -25.90
N THR A 229 -0.48 -9.79 -25.69
CA THR A 229 -1.29 -8.95 -24.79
C THR A 229 -0.77 -8.97 -23.35
N GLY A 230 -0.26 -10.12 -22.90
CA GLY A 230 0.37 -10.27 -21.59
C GLY A 230 1.71 -10.98 -21.70
N ILE A 231 2.61 -10.61 -20.80
CA ILE A 231 4.02 -11.00 -20.78
C ILE A 231 4.42 -11.39 -19.36
N TYR A 232 5.54 -12.10 -19.26
CA TYR A 232 6.15 -12.50 -17.99
C TYR A 232 7.41 -11.70 -17.75
N ILE A 233 7.53 -11.14 -16.56
CA ILE A 233 8.72 -10.43 -16.09
C ILE A 233 9.22 -11.06 -14.79
N THR A 234 10.42 -10.70 -14.37
CA THR A 234 10.92 -11.04 -13.04
C THR A 234 11.34 -9.78 -12.29
N GLN A 235 11.30 -9.83 -10.97
CA GLN A 235 11.59 -8.68 -10.11
C GLN A 235 13.02 -8.14 -10.31
N TYR A 236 14.00 -9.03 -10.54
CA TYR A 236 15.41 -8.66 -10.72
C TYR A 236 15.89 -8.73 -12.17
N GLY A 237 15.15 -9.36 -13.07
CA GLY A 237 15.52 -9.43 -14.48
C GLY A 237 15.32 -8.10 -15.20
N ASP A 238 15.94 -7.98 -16.37
CA ASP A 238 15.85 -6.82 -17.27
C ASP A 238 15.10 -7.16 -18.56
N ARG A 239 14.50 -8.35 -18.65
CA ARG A 239 13.82 -8.83 -19.85
C ARG A 239 12.39 -9.29 -19.57
N TYR A 240 11.53 -9.10 -20.56
CA TYR A 240 10.20 -9.67 -20.59
C TYR A 240 10.12 -10.86 -21.54
N HIS A 241 9.20 -11.77 -21.26
CA HIS A 241 9.08 -13.06 -21.94
C HIS A 241 7.64 -13.33 -22.37
N ASN A 242 7.45 -13.99 -23.51
CA ASN A 242 6.11 -14.42 -23.98
C ASN A 242 5.75 -15.84 -23.52
N SER A 243 6.68 -16.60 -22.94
CA SER A 243 6.47 -18.00 -22.55
C SER A 243 7.19 -18.34 -21.26
N LEU A 244 6.49 -19.01 -20.34
CA LEU A 244 7.05 -19.58 -19.10
C LEU A 244 8.09 -20.69 -19.39
N ASN A 245 8.03 -21.30 -20.58
CA ASN A 245 9.00 -22.31 -21.02
C ASN A 245 10.27 -21.72 -21.63
N CYS A 246 10.40 -20.39 -21.68
CA CYS A 246 11.63 -19.76 -22.15
C CYS A 246 12.81 -20.21 -21.29
N SER A 247 13.91 -20.64 -21.90
CA SER A 247 15.14 -21.02 -21.18
C SER A 247 15.79 -19.88 -20.38
N GLY A 248 15.36 -18.63 -20.59
CA GLY A 248 15.73 -17.49 -19.77
C GLY A 248 14.95 -17.39 -18.45
N LEU A 249 13.79 -18.04 -18.35
CA LEU A 249 12.96 -18.13 -17.13
C LEU A 249 13.04 -19.51 -16.48
N LYS A 250 13.01 -20.57 -17.29
CA LYS A 250 13.05 -21.95 -16.80
C LYS A 250 14.45 -22.28 -16.28
N ARG A 251 14.51 -22.77 -15.04
CA ARG A 251 15.70 -23.38 -14.45
C ARG A 251 15.39 -24.82 -14.10
N THR A 252 15.95 -25.77 -14.85
CA THR A 252 15.91 -27.18 -14.47
C THR A 252 16.92 -27.39 -13.34
N ILE A 253 16.43 -27.52 -12.11
CA ILE A 253 17.25 -27.69 -10.92
C ILE A 253 17.51 -29.18 -10.70
N ARG A 254 18.76 -29.52 -10.42
CA ARG A 254 19.19 -30.87 -10.00
C ARG A 254 19.91 -30.75 -8.67
N THR A 255 19.68 -31.71 -7.78
CA THR A 255 20.41 -31.83 -6.51
C THR A 255 21.59 -32.76 -6.70
N ILE A 256 22.80 -32.30 -6.37
CA ILE A 256 24.02 -33.09 -6.45
C ILE A 256 24.83 -32.93 -5.16
N LYS A 257 25.73 -33.87 -4.88
CA LYS A 257 26.70 -33.70 -3.79
C LYS A 257 27.69 -32.59 -4.15
N LYS A 258 28.10 -31.77 -3.18
CA LYS A 258 29.08 -30.69 -3.42
C LYS A 258 30.40 -31.20 -4.00
N SER A 259 30.82 -32.40 -3.61
CA SER A 259 31.98 -33.12 -4.17
C SER A 259 31.87 -33.36 -5.68
N GLN A 260 30.66 -33.43 -6.23
CA GLN A 260 30.37 -33.67 -7.65
C GLN A 260 30.20 -32.37 -8.47
N THR A 261 30.39 -31.19 -7.85
CA THR A 261 30.22 -29.89 -8.54
C THR A 261 31.30 -29.57 -9.57
N ALA A 262 32.32 -30.43 -9.72
CA ALA A 262 33.39 -30.33 -10.72
C ALA A 262 34.06 -28.93 -10.74
N GLY A 263 34.26 -28.31 -9.57
CA GLY A 263 34.95 -27.03 -9.44
C GLY A 263 34.11 -25.79 -9.79
N LYS A 264 32.78 -25.92 -9.91
CA LYS A 264 31.89 -24.77 -10.07
C LYS A 264 31.96 -23.85 -8.84
N ARG A 265 31.83 -22.55 -9.08
CA ARG A 265 31.88 -21.54 -8.01
C ARG A 265 30.58 -21.53 -7.22
N GLY A 266 30.64 -21.19 -5.94
CA GLY A 266 29.43 -20.93 -5.15
C GLY A 266 28.73 -19.67 -5.63
N CYS A 267 27.40 -19.68 -5.60
CA CYS A 267 26.59 -18.50 -5.84
C CYS A 267 26.98 -17.38 -4.87
N SER A 268 27.09 -16.13 -5.34
CA SER A 268 27.51 -14.99 -4.51
C SER A 268 26.67 -14.80 -3.24
N LYS A 269 25.36 -15.05 -3.31
CA LYS A 269 24.46 -15.02 -2.15
C LYS A 269 24.60 -16.26 -1.26
N CYS A 270 24.62 -17.46 -1.84
CA CYS A 270 24.68 -18.70 -1.04
C CYS A 270 26.07 -19.04 -0.50
N ALA A 271 27.14 -18.43 -1.03
CA ALA A 271 28.51 -18.66 -0.59
C ALA A 271 28.97 -17.66 0.49
N SER A 272 28.17 -16.63 0.76
CA SER A 272 28.41 -15.68 1.86
C SER A 272 27.61 -16.02 3.13
N GLU A 273 26.77 -17.07 3.08
CA GLU A 273 26.06 -17.70 4.20
C GLU A 273 26.82 -18.95 4.69
#